data_AF-I9BNF6-F1
#
_entry.id   AF-I9BNF6-F1
#
_cell.length_a   1.000
_cell.length_b   1.000
_cell.length_c   1.000
_cell.angle_alpha   90.00
_cell.angle_beta   90.00
_cell.angle_gamma   90.00
#
_symmetry.space_group_name_H-M   'P 1'
#
loop_
_entity.id
_entity.type
_entity.pdbx_description
1 polymer ?
#
loop_
_entity_poly.entity_id
_entity_poly.type
_entity_poly.pdbx_seq_one_letter_code
_entity_poly.pdbx_strand_id
1 'polypeptide(L)'
;MGVGVTCVDVLESKIDNLKKGIIPIYEPELEDMVFRNYNVGRLRFTTDLKECLDDVEIVFIAVGTPPDENGDADLKYVLEVARTIGRYMNKYLLIVTKSTVPLGTAQKVKSVIRKELTKRNVLFDFDVASNPEFLKEGDAIADFMKPDRVVVGVGSDKAREIMERLYKPL
;
A
#
# COMPACT_ATOMS: atom_id res chain seq x y z
N MET A 1 -15.76 4.19 6.30
CA MET A 1 -14.91 5.29 5.81
C MET A 1 -15.35 5.78 4.43
N GLY A 2 -14.99 7.01 4.05
CA GLY A 2 -15.34 7.63 2.76
C GLY A 2 -14.14 7.94 1.85
N VAL A 3 -12.98 7.32 2.09
CA VAL A 3 -11.73 7.57 1.36
C VAL A 3 -11.81 6.98 -0.05
N GLY A 4 -11.33 7.71 -1.06
CA GLY A 4 -11.11 7.18 -2.41
C GLY A 4 -9.83 6.33 -2.46
N VAL A 5 -9.94 5.10 -2.93
CA VAL A 5 -8.86 4.10 -2.94
C VAL A 5 -8.67 3.55 -4.35
N THR A 6 -7.41 3.42 -4.76
CA THR A 6 -7.03 2.68 -5.96
C THR A 6 -6.18 1.49 -5.53
N CYS A 7 -6.65 0.28 -5.82
CA CYS A 7 -5.89 -0.96 -5.63
C CYS A 7 -5.12 -1.26 -6.91
N VAL A 8 -3.82 -1.57 -6.76
CA VAL A 8 -2.92 -1.84 -7.89
C VAL A 8 -2.30 -3.22 -7.72
N ASP A 9 -2.34 -4.01 -8.79
CA ASP A 9 -1.68 -5.31 -8.86
C ASP A 9 -1.21 -5.56 -10.30
N VAL A 10 -0.03 -6.18 -10.47
CA VAL A 10 0.55 -6.43 -11.81
C VAL A 10 -0.20 -7.53 -12.58
N LEU A 11 -1.00 -8.35 -11.89
CA LEU A 11 -1.78 -9.42 -12.51
C LEU A 11 -3.09 -8.88 -13.07
N GLU A 12 -3.12 -8.66 -14.39
CA GLU A 12 -4.31 -8.18 -15.13
C GLU A 12 -5.55 -9.04 -14.88
N SER A 13 -5.39 -10.37 -14.88
CA SER A 13 -6.49 -11.30 -14.59
C SER A 13 -7.09 -11.11 -13.19
N LYS A 14 -6.27 -10.76 -12.20
CA LYS A 14 -6.74 -10.47 -10.83
C LYS A 14 -7.50 -9.16 -10.81
N ILE A 15 -6.99 -8.12 -11.46
CA ILE A 15 -7.65 -6.82 -11.57
C ILE A 15 -9.00 -6.94 -12.30
N ASP A 16 -9.08 -7.69 -13.39
CA ASP A 16 -10.31 -7.90 -14.15
C ASP A 16 -11.36 -8.69 -13.35
N ASN A 17 -10.93 -9.66 -12.56
CA ASN A 17 -11.82 -10.38 -11.65
C ASN A 17 -12.35 -9.46 -10.54
N LEU A 18 -11.48 -8.65 -9.92
CA LEU A 18 -11.88 -7.68 -8.88
C LEU A 18 -12.90 -6.66 -9.40
N LYS A 19 -12.74 -6.16 -10.64
CA LYS A 19 -13.71 -5.27 -11.30
C LYS A 19 -15.08 -5.92 -11.52
N LYS A 20 -15.13 -7.25 -11.58
CA LYS A 20 -16.37 -8.04 -11.70
C LYS A 20 -16.93 -8.49 -10.35
N GLY A 21 -16.30 -8.10 -9.23
CA GLY A 21 -16.64 -8.57 -7.88
C GLY A 21 -16.10 -9.95 -7.54
N ILE A 22 -15.33 -10.60 -8.44
CA ILE A 22 -14.79 -11.94 -8.22
C ILE A 22 -13.53 -11.82 -7.36
N ILE A 23 -13.63 -12.22 -6.09
CA ILE A 23 -12.52 -12.15 -5.13
C ILE A 23 -11.67 -13.43 -5.19
N PRO A 24 -10.32 -13.33 -5.30
CA PRO A 24 -9.45 -14.50 -5.45
C PRO A 24 -9.16 -15.26 -4.13
N ILE A 25 -9.76 -14.83 -3.02
CA ILE A 25 -9.56 -15.38 -1.68
C ILE A 25 -10.93 -15.53 -0.99
N TYR A 26 -11.01 -16.45 -0.03
CA TYR A 26 -12.19 -16.57 0.82
C TYR A 26 -12.06 -15.62 2.01
N GLU A 27 -12.89 -14.58 2.03
CA GLU A 27 -13.02 -13.63 3.13
C GLU A 27 -14.50 -13.22 3.22
N PRO A 28 -15.20 -13.54 4.33
CA PRO A 28 -16.61 -13.19 4.50
C PRO A 28 -16.86 -11.70 4.26
N GLU A 29 -17.97 -11.35 3.61
CA GLU A 29 -18.41 -9.97 3.31
C GLU A 29 -17.49 -9.16 2.36
N LEU A 30 -16.31 -9.66 1.97
CA LEU A 30 -15.36 -8.92 1.14
C LEU A 30 -15.88 -8.66 -0.27
N GLU A 31 -16.51 -9.66 -0.89
CA GLU A 31 -17.10 -9.56 -2.24
C GLU A 31 -18.12 -8.42 -2.31
N ASP A 32 -19.11 -8.43 -1.42
CA ASP A 32 -20.14 -7.39 -1.35
C ASP A 32 -19.56 -6.00 -1.05
N MET A 33 -18.55 -5.92 -0.18
CA MET A 33 -17.89 -4.66 0.16
C MET A 33 -17.10 -4.09 -1.02
N VAL A 34 -16.36 -4.93 -1.74
CA VAL A 34 -15.60 -4.54 -2.94
C VAL A 34 -16.55 -4.08 -4.04
N PHE A 35 -17.58 -4.89 -4.33
CA PHE A 35 -18.54 -4.59 -5.40
C PHE A 35 -19.28 -3.28 -5.15
N ARG A 36 -19.74 -3.02 -3.91
CA ARG A 36 -20.38 -1.75 -3.55
C ARG A 36 -19.46 -0.55 -3.73
N ASN A 37 -18.22 -0.62 -3.23
CA ASN A 37 -17.30 0.51 -3.29
C ASN A 37 -16.79 0.77 -4.71
N TYR A 38 -16.66 -0.27 -5.52
CA TYR A 38 -16.33 -0.17 -6.93
C TYR A 38 -17.45 0.55 -7.72
N ASN A 39 -18.70 0.12 -7.55
CA ASN A 39 -19.84 0.70 -8.27
C ASN A 39 -20.09 2.18 -7.95
N VAL A 40 -19.79 2.62 -6.73
CA VAL A 40 -19.91 4.05 -6.34
C VAL A 40 -18.64 4.86 -6.61
N GLY A 41 -17.62 4.28 -7.24
CA GLY A 41 -16.39 4.97 -7.65
C GLY A 41 -15.40 5.29 -6.53
N ARG A 42 -15.64 4.80 -5.31
CA ARG A 42 -14.73 4.96 -4.16
C ARG A 42 -13.57 3.97 -4.17
N LEU A 43 -13.73 2.83 -4.81
CA LEU A 43 -12.68 1.84 -5.04
C LEU A 43 -12.43 1.72 -6.55
N ARG A 44 -11.17 1.78 -6.96
CA ARG A 44 -10.74 1.59 -8.35
C ARG A 44 -9.65 0.53 -8.40
N PHE A 45 -9.49 -0.06 -9.58
CA PHE A 45 -8.48 -1.08 -9.84
C PHE A 45 -7.71 -0.74 -11.11
N THR A 46 -6.38 -0.81 -11.05
CA THR A 46 -5.50 -0.65 -12.22
C THR A 46 -4.31 -1.61 -12.10
N THR A 47 -3.65 -1.88 -13.22
CA THR A 47 -2.39 -2.62 -13.29
C THR A 47 -1.17 -1.70 -13.29
N ASP A 48 -1.36 -0.39 -13.50
CA ASP A 48 -0.27 0.58 -13.55
C ASP A 48 -0.35 1.58 -12.40
N LEU A 49 0.61 1.47 -11.47
CA LEU A 49 0.72 2.39 -10.33
C LEU A 49 0.87 3.84 -10.78
N LYS A 50 1.54 4.09 -11.92
CA LYS A 50 1.79 5.45 -12.44
C LYS A 50 0.49 6.22 -12.64
N GLU A 51 -0.59 5.56 -13.06
CA GLU A 51 -1.86 6.19 -13.39
C GLU A 51 -2.54 6.88 -12.20
N CYS A 52 -2.19 6.50 -10.96
CA CYS A 52 -2.85 7.04 -9.76
C CYS A 52 -1.92 7.79 -8.80
N LEU A 53 -0.60 7.82 -9.04
CA LEU A 53 0.35 8.48 -8.11
C LEU A 53 0.07 9.97 -7.92
N ASP A 54 -0.38 10.66 -8.97
CA ASP A 54 -0.67 12.09 -8.92
C ASP A 54 -2.01 12.42 -8.24
N ASP A 55 -2.85 11.42 -7.99
CA ASP A 55 -4.17 11.58 -7.36
C ASP A 55 -4.20 11.21 -5.86
N VAL A 56 -3.15 10.57 -5.35
CA VAL A 56 -3.12 10.06 -3.96
C VAL A 56 -2.15 10.82 -3.06
N GLU A 57 -2.41 10.80 -1.75
CA GLU A 57 -1.48 11.35 -0.74
C GLU A 57 -0.63 10.26 -0.09
N ILE A 58 -1.18 9.04 0.00
CA ILE A 58 -0.59 7.90 0.70
C ILE A 58 -0.53 6.71 -0.25
N VAL A 59 0.60 6.01 -0.29
CA VAL A 59 0.77 4.76 -1.03
C VAL A 59 1.11 3.65 -0.05
N PHE A 60 0.21 2.68 0.11
CA PHE A 60 0.46 1.48 0.91
C PHE A 60 1.14 0.40 0.05
N ILE A 61 2.30 -0.08 0.51
CA ILE A 61 2.97 -1.25 -0.05
C ILE A 61 2.50 -2.46 0.75
N ALA A 62 1.61 -3.26 0.17
CA ALA A 62 0.99 -4.44 0.76
C ALA A 62 1.21 -5.70 -0.09
N VAL A 63 2.36 -5.79 -0.76
CA VAL A 63 2.76 -6.96 -1.56
C VAL A 63 3.31 -8.07 -0.66
N GLY A 64 3.25 -9.31 -1.15
CA GLY A 64 3.83 -10.45 -0.43
C GLY A 64 5.35 -10.35 -0.30
N THR A 65 5.86 -10.93 0.78
CA THR A 65 7.30 -11.04 1.10
C THR A 65 7.60 -12.49 1.46
N PRO A 66 7.46 -13.43 0.49
CA PRO A 66 7.74 -14.84 0.74
C PRO A 66 9.19 -15.04 1.19
N PRO A 67 9.51 -16.13 1.91
CA PRO A 67 10.89 -16.45 2.20
C PRO A 67 11.69 -16.72 0.92
N ASP A 68 12.96 -16.32 0.91
CA ASP A 68 13.93 -16.61 -0.13
C ASP A 68 14.58 -18.00 0.07
N GLU A 69 15.59 -18.32 -0.74
CA GLU A 69 16.31 -19.61 -0.68
C GLU A 69 16.99 -19.87 0.68
N ASN A 70 17.25 -18.82 1.47
CA ASN A 70 17.86 -18.91 2.80
C ASN A 70 16.82 -18.80 3.93
N GLY A 71 15.54 -18.62 3.60
CA GLY A 71 14.47 -18.41 4.57
C GLY A 71 14.28 -16.95 5.01
N ASP A 72 15.07 -16.02 4.47
CA ASP A 72 14.93 -14.59 4.75
C ASP A 72 13.78 -14.00 3.92
N ALA A 73 13.14 -12.93 4.39
CA ALA A 73 12.06 -12.31 3.63
C ALA A 73 12.54 -11.72 2.29
N ASP A 74 11.97 -12.18 1.18
CA ASP A 74 12.24 -11.67 -0.16
C ASP A 74 11.60 -10.29 -0.34
N LEU A 75 12.46 -9.26 -0.43
CA LEU A 75 12.05 -7.87 -0.57
C LEU A 75 11.88 -7.43 -2.02
N LYS A 76 12.05 -8.30 -3.02
CA LYS A 76 12.07 -7.90 -4.44
C LYS A 76 10.82 -7.12 -4.84
N TYR A 77 9.64 -7.57 -4.39
CA TYR A 77 8.36 -6.95 -4.74
C TYR A 77 8.20 -5.60 -4.04
N VAL A 78 8.54 -5.51 -2.75
CA VAL A 78 8.51 -4.25 -1.99
C VAL A 78 9.42 -3.20 -2.63
N LEU A 79 10.64 -3.61 -3.01
CA LEU A 79 11.60 -2.71 -3.64
C LEU A 79 11.20 -2.36 -5.07
N GLU A 80 10.50 -3.23 -5.81
CA GLU A 80 10.00 -2.90 -7.15
C GLU A 80 8.87 -1.86 -7.10
N VAL A 81 7.96 -1.96 -6.13
CA VAL A 81 6.96 -0.91 -5.88
C VAL A 81 7.67 0.41 -5.54
N ALA A 82 8.67 0.37 -4.66
CA ALA A 82 9.47 1.56 -4.31
C ALA A 82 10.20 2.16 -5.53
N ARG A 83 10.76 1.34 -6.43
CA ARG A 83 11.36 1.81 -7.70
C ARG A 83 10.31 2.51 -8.57
N THR A 84 9.14 1.91 -8.71
CA THR A 84 8.05 2.45 -9.54
C THR A 84 7.57 3.79 -9.00
N ILE A 85 7.39 3.92 -7.68
CA ILE A 85 7.07 5.21 -7.04
C ILE A 85 8.15 6.24 -7.36
N GLY A 86 9.44 5.93 -7.13
CA GLY A 86 10.53 6.85 -7.40
C GLY A 86 10.68 7.25 -8.88
N ARG A 87 10.29 6.36 -9.81
CA ARG A 87 10.29 6.63 -11.26
C ARG A 87 9.22 7.63 -11.69
N TYR A 88 8.09 7.66 -11.01
CA TYR A 88 6.90 8.33 -11.54
C TYR A 88 6.27 9.37 -10.61
N MET A 89 6.62 9.42 -9.32
CA MET A 89 6.07 10.42 -8.40
C MET A 89 6.40 11.85 -8.88
N ASN A 90 5.43 12.75 -8.88
CA ASN A 90 5.60 14.17 -9.26
C ASN A 90 5.17 15.15 -8.16
N LYS A 91 4.91 14.64 -6.95
CA LYS A 91 4.51 15.40 -5.77
C LYS A 91 4.94 14.68 -4.50
N TYR A 92 4.76 15.33 -3.36
CA TYR A 92 4.97 14.69 -2.07
C TYR A 92 4.03 13.49 -1.89
N LEU A 93 4.60 12.38 -1.42
CA LEU A 93 3.86 11.17 -1.06
C LEU A 93 4.31 10.67 0.32
N LEU A 94 3.37 10.09 1.07
CA LEU A 94 3.67 9.24 2.21
C LEU A 94 3.65 7.77 1.76
N ILE A 95 4.80 7.10 1.80
CA ILE A 95 4.92 5.69 1.43
C ILE A 95 4.87 4.83 2.69
N VAL A 96 3.84 4.00 2.82
CA VAL A 96 3.59 3.19 4.02
C VAL A 96 3.84 1.72 3.70
N THR A 97 4.80 1.10 4.38
CA THR A 97 5.01 -0.34 4.27
C THR A 97 4.04 -1.07 5.21
N LYS A 98 3.11 -1.82 4.62
CA LYS A 98 2.16 -2.72 5.29
C LYS A 98 2.69 -4.15 5.31
N SER A 99 3.38 -4.57 4.24
CA SER A 99 4.04 -5.87 4.12
C SER A 99 4.93 -6.19 5.32
N THR A 100 4.92 -7.46 5.75
CA THR A 100 5.77 -7.96 6.82
C THR A 100 7.23 -8.02 6.36
N VAL A 101 8.04 -7.06 6.82
CA VAL A 101 9.42 -6.88 6.36
C VAL A 101 10.41 -6.87 7.53
N PRO A 102 11.68 -7.26 7.31
CA PRO A 102 12.71 -7.16 8.33
C PRO A 102 12.98 -5.71 8.73
N LEU A 103 13.55 -5.54 9.93
CA LEU A 103 14.04 -4.24 10.40
C LEU A 103 15.02 -3.60 9.38
N GLY A 104 14.96 -2.28 9.27
CA GLY A 104 15.78 -1.52 8.31
C GLY A 104 15.22 -1.45 6.89
N THR A 105 14.15 -2.18 6.55
CA THR A 105 13.55 -2.14 5.20
C THR A 105 13.05 -0.76 4.82
N ALA A 106 12.56 0.04 5.77
CA ALA A 106 12.19 1.44 5.54
C ALA A 106 13.34 2.27 4.96
N GLN A 107 14.58 2.03 5.38
CA GLN A 107 15.76 2.72 4.82
C GLN A 107 16.10 2.23 3.41
N LYS A 108 15.90 0.93 3.13
CA LYS A 108 16.06 0.38 1.78
C LYS A 108 15.05 1.01 0.81
N VAL A 109 13.78 1.13 1.22
CA VAL A 109 12.72 1.81 0.45
C VAL A 109 13.09 3.28 0.18
N LYS A 110 13.48 4.03 1.23
CA LYS A 110 13.97 5.42 1.09
C LYS A 110 15.12 5.53 0.09
N SER A 111 16.12 4.65 0.20
CA SER A 111 17.28 4.64 -0.69
C SER A 111 16.89 4.39 -2.15
N VAL A 112 16.01 3.43 -2.39
CA VAL A 112 15.52 3.08 -3.73
C VAL A 112 14.76 4.23 -4.36
N ILE A 113 13.81 4.84 -3.65
CA ILE A 113 13.04 5.99 -4.17
C ILE A 113 13.99 7.15 -4.50
N ARG A 114 14.90 7.51 -3.58
CA ARG A 114 15.90 8.56 -3.81
C ARG A 114 16.77 8.29 -5.04
N LYS A 115 17.23 7.05 -5.26
CA LYS A 115 18.02 6.69 -6.44
C LYS A 115 17.27 6.96 -7.74
N GLU A 116 15.99 6.63 -7.82
CA GLU A 116 15.18 6.89 -9.03
C GLU A 116 14.91 8.40 -9.21
N LEU A 117 14.67 9.15 -8.14
CA LEU A 117 14.56 10.63 -8.19
C LEU A 117 15.85 11.28 -8.70
N THR A 118 17.02 10.83 -8.22
CA THR A 118 18.32 11.29 -8.70
C THR A 118 18.52 10.97 -10.18
N LYS A 119 18.17 9.76 -10.64
CA LYS A 119 18.25 9.40 -12.07
C LYS A 119 17.37 10.29 -12.96
N ARG A 120 16.23 10.72 -12.43
CA ARG A 120 15.30 11.65 -13.11
C ARG A 120 15.75 13.10 -13.04
N ASN A 121 16.78 13.43 -12.26
CA ASN A 121 17.22 14.79 -11.98
C ASN A 121 16.09 15.69 -11.43
N VAL A 122 15.28 15.16 -10.51
CA VAL A 122 14.20 15.89 -9.84
C VAL A 122 14.36 15.83 -8.32
N LEU A 123 13.83 16.83 -7.62
CA LEU A 123 13.82 16.89 -6.16
C LEU A 123 12.38 16.92 -5.65
N PHE A 124 11.87 15.76 -5.24
CA PHE A 124 10.59 15.64 -4.54
C PHE A 124 10.82 15.09 -3.14
N ASP A 125 10.28 15.77 -2.14
CA ASP A 125 10.25 15.26 -0.77
C ASP A 125 9.22 14.15 -0.63
N PHE A 126 9.50 13.21 0.27
CA PHE A 126 8.59 12.13 0.63
C PHE A 126 8.94 11.61 2.02
N ASP A 127 7.96 10.99 2.67
CA ASP A 127 8.19 10.25 3.90
C ASP A 127 7.95 8.76 3.72
N VAL A 128 8.55 7.96 4.60
CA VAL A 128 8.18 6.56 4.74
C VAL A 128 7.69 6.27 6.15
N ALA A 129 6.69 5.42 6.24
CA ALA A 129 6.17 4.90 7.49
C ALA A 129 6.12 3.37 7.45
N SER A 130 6.13 2.76 8.62
CA SER A 130 5.74 1.37 8.82
C SER A 130 4.37 1.35 9.45
N ASN A 131 3.46 0.56 8.92
CA ASN A 131 2.19 0.27 9.56
C ASN A 131 1.93 -1.21 9.36
N PRO A 132 2.44 -2.11 10.22
CA PRO A 132 2.24 -3.55 10.05
C PRO A 132 0.75 -3.92 10.12
N GLU A 133 0.43 -5.12 9.64
CA GLU A 133 -0.90 -5.72 9.73
C GLU A 133 -0.91 -6.86 10.76
N PHE A 134 -2.10 -7.14 11.30
CA PHE A 134 -2.33 -8.18 12.32
C PHE A 134 -3.64 -8.92 12.02
N LEU A 135 -3.95 -9.12 10.74
CA LEU A 135 -5.23 -9.66 10.27
C LEU A 135 -5.17 -11.19 10.22
N LYS A 136 -6.28 -11.84 10.55
CA LYS A 136 -6.45 -13.29 10.35
C LYS A 136 -7.20 -13.57 9.04
N GLU A 137 -6.75 -14.54 8.26
CA GLU A 137 -7.50 -15.01 7.09
C GLU A 137 -8.88 -15.52 7.50
N GLY A 138 -9.94 -15.08 6.81
CA GLY A 138 -11.32 -15.44 7.10
C GLY A 138 -12.02 -14.54 8.13
N ASP A 139 -11.31 -13.59 8.75
CA ASP A 139 -11.85 -12.60 9.69
C ASP A 139 -11.16 -11.21 9.53
N ALA A 140 -10.50 -10.99 8.39
CA ALA A 140 -9.66 -9.83 8.13
C ALA A 140 -10.45 -8.52 8.12
N ILE A 141 -11.71 -8.54 7.69
CA ILE A 141 -12.56 -7.34 7.72
C ILE A 141 -12.83 -6.91 9.16
N ALA A 142 -13.23 -7.86 10.03
CA ALA A 142 -13.51 -7.55 11.42
C ALA A 142 -12.26 -7.08 12.15
N ASP A 143 -11.13 -7.78 11.96
CA ASP A 143 -9.83 -7.41 12.52
C ASP A 143 -9.37 -6.01 12.05
N PHE A 144 -9.64 -5.65 10.79
CA PHE A 144 -9.30 -4.33 10.27
C PHE A 144 -10.20 -3.22 10.83
N MET A 145 -11.50 -3.50 10.98
CA MET A 145 -12.50 -2.53 11.41
C MET A 145 -12.54 -2.34 12.93
N LYS A 146 -12.10 -3.33 13.71
CA LYS A 146 -12.06 -3.30 15.17
C LYS A 146 -10.73 -3.87 15.69
N PRO A 147 -9.58 -3.24 15.37
CA PRO A 147 -8.29 -3.74 15.80
C PRO A 147 -8.10 -3.48 17.30
N ASP A 148 -7.40 -4.39 17.99
CA ASP A 148 -6.95 -4.14 19.38
C ASP A 148 -6.07 -2.88 19.48
N ARG A 149 -5.28 -2.63 18.44
CA ARG A 149 -4.36 -1.50 18.30
C ARG A 149 -3.94 -1.32 16.85
N VAL A 150 -3.68 -0.07 16.45
CA VAL A 150 -3.01 0.26 15.20
C VAL A 150 -1.57 0.67 15.51
N VAL A 151 -0.59 -0.08 14.99
CA VAL A 151 0.83 0.25 15.16
C VAL A 151 1.29 1.09 13.98
N VAL A 152 1.87 2.26 14.25
CA VAL A 152 2.43 3.14 13.20
C VAL A 152 3.82 3.61 13.63
N GLY A 153 4.83 3.30 12.82
CA GLY A 153 6.17 3.84 12.94
C GLY A 153 6.40 4.94 11.91
N VAL A 154 6.63 6.17 12.35
CA VAL A 154 6.87 7.35 11.49
C VAL A 154 8.20 8.01 11.82
N GLY A 155 8.79 8.70 10.84
CA GLY A 155 10.04 9.44 11.00
C GLY A 155 9.90 10.97 10.94
N SER A 156 8.68 11.49 10.82
CA SER A 156 8.39 12.93 10.73
C SER A 156 7.01 13.24 11.32
N ASP A 157 6.83 14.46 11.81
CA ASP A 157 5.52 14.94 12.29
C ASP A 157 4.49 15.01 11.16
N LYS A 158 4.90 15.39 9.95
CA LYS A 158 4.02 15.40 8.78
C LYS A 158 3.44 14.01 8.49
N ALA A 159 4.28 12.96 8.53
CA ALA A 159 3.81 11.59 8.36
C ALA A 159 2.89 11.15 9.52
N ARG A 160 3.18 11.57 10.75
CA ARG A 160 2.32 11.32 11.93
C ARG A 160 0.93 11.90 11.73
N GLU A 161 0.83 13.18 11.37
CA GLU A 161 -0.44 13.89 11.18
C GLU A 161 -1.29 13.28 10.06
N ILE A 162 -0.65 12.90 8.94
CA ILE A 162 -1.34 12.23 7.83
C ILE A 162 -1.92 10.88 8.29
N MET A 163 -1.14 10.07 9.01
CA MET A 163 -1.59 8.77 9.51
C MET A 163 -2.67 8.90 10.59
N GLU A 164 -2.55 9.86 11.50
CA GLU A 164 -3.58 10.17 12.49
C GLU A 164 -4.90 10.56 11.80
N ARG A 165 -4.85 11.42 10.78
CA ARG A 165 -6.05 11.80 10.00
C ARG A 165 -6.68 10.60 9.31
N LEU A 166 -5.87 9.69 8.76
CA LEU A 166 -6.35 8.48 8.10
C LEU A 166 -7.09 7.55 9.08
N TYR A 167 -6.53 7.34 10.27
CA TYR A 167 -7.06 6.39 11.26
C TYR A 167 -8.12 6.99 12.19
N LYS A 168 -8.23 8.32 12.30
CA LYS A 168 -9.22 9.00 13.17
C LYS A 168 -10.68 8.55 13.00
N PRO A 169 -11.17 8.20 11.79
CA PRO A 169 -12.56 7.75 11.61
C PRO A 169 -12.81 6.26 11.94
N LEU A 170 -11.80 5.49 12.36
CA LEU A 170 -11.95 4.11 12.85
C LEU A 170 -12.43 4.06 14.29
#